data_AF-S8CXA6-F1
#
_entry.id   AF-S8CXA6-F1
#
_cell.length_a   1.000
_cell.length_b   1.000
_cell.length_c   1.000
_cell.angle_alpha   90.00
_cell.angle_beta   90.00
_cell.angle_gamma   90.00
#
_symmetry.space_group_name_H-M   'P 1'
#
loop_
_entity.id
_entity.type
_entity.pdbx_description
1 polymer ?
#
loop_
_entity_poly.entity_id
_entity_poly.type
_entity_poly.pdbx_seq_one_letter_code
_entity_poly.pdbx_strand_id
1 'polypeptide(L)'
;DFGWTRFRSKYMSSDEIDNIVRMQLAATHSSDPYVEDYYHQACLARKSAGAKLRHHFCPTALRDSSAKPRASEEPHAFLQVDALGRVSFSSIRRPRPLLEVDSSNSPSDDSAEAKRSMKPLEQEPMLAARMIIEDGISILLDVDDIDRFLEFNQLPDGGAHLRQRRQALLEELASSLLLVDPLMKNGQKQQQQQGSFSPIDDVTFLRVASLPKGRKLLVKYLRHLLPGDHLGRLVCVAVCRNLRFIFGNLPADPGASSTLIDLAETVSSCVGRMDLDALSSCLASVGYSREHSPPLRPVGSSGDGASVILKSVLQRATELLTDPLHASDCSPSIRSFWQASFDAFFGVLTKYCFNIYDAVMRTVLVHQGPLEEADSVGPEVAKTARKEMPVELLRASLPHTNEQQRKLLLEFTQRSMLVS
;
A
#
# COMPACT_ATOMS: atom_id res chain seq x y z
N ASP A 1 -46.48 -25.86 10.11
CA ASP A 1 -46.60 -25.44 11.51
C ASP A 1 -45.24 -25.44 12.18
N PHE A 2 -44.57 -24.29 12.17
CA PHE A 2 -43.24 -24.11 12.76
C PHE A 2 -43.39 -23.90 14.28
N GLY A 3 -42.78 -24.77 15.09
CA GLY A 3 -42.83 -24.72 16.54
C GLY A 3 -42.04 -23.55 17.11
N TRP A 4 -42.75 -22.49 17.51
CA TRP A 4 -42.18 -21.41 18.32
C TRP A 4 -42.18 -21.84 19.79
N THR A 5 -41.10 -21.55 20.51
CA THR A 5 -40.93 -21.87 21.93
C THR A 5 -41.95 -21.09 22.78
N ARG A 6 -42.89 -21.78 23.40
CA ARG A 6 -43.91 -21.17 24.25
C ARG A 6 -43.32 -20.81 25.61
N PHE A 7 -43.07 -19.53 25.85
CA PHE A 7 -42.53 -19.04 27.12
C PHE A 7 -43.54 -19.29 28.25
N ARG A 8 -43.07 -19.83 29.39
CA ARG A 8 -43.88 -20.06 30.59
C ARG A 8 -43.35 -19.20 31.73
N SER A 9 -44.21 -18.34 32.29
CA SER A 9 -43.94 -17.52 33.48
C SER A 9 -45.05 -17.70 34.51
N LYS A 10 -44.73 -17.53 35.79
CA LYS A 10 -45.67 -17.61 36.91
C LYS A 10 -46.59 -16.39 37.02
N TYR A 11 -46.11 -15.24 36.58
CA TYR A 11 -46.77 -13.93 36.80
C TYR A 11 -47.17 -13.23 35.50
N MET A 12 -46.91 -13.85 34.35
CA MET A 12 -47.14 -13.25 33.04
C MET A 12 -47.55 -14.34 32.05
N SER A 13 -48.60 -14.08 31.28
CA SER A 13 -49.06 -14.99 30.24
C SER A 13 -48.07 -15.04 29.07
N SER A 14 -48.11 -16.11 28.27
CA SER A 14 -47.29 -16.21 27.05
C SER A 14 -47.51 -15.02 26.12
N ASP A 15 -48.76 -14.54 26.03
CA ASP A 15 -49.15 -13.49 25.11
C ASP A 15 -48.61 -12.13 25.56
N GLU A 16 -48.58 -11.88 26.87
CA GLU A 16 -47.96 -10.68 27.45
C GLU A 16 -46.43 -10.69 27.28
N ILE A 17 -45.78 -11.84 27.48
CA ILE A 17 -44.34 -11.99 27.23
C ILE A 17 -44.04 -11.75 25.75
N ASP A 18 -44.78 -12.40 24.85
CA ASP A 18 -44.62 -12.24 23.41
C ASP A 18 -44.89 -10.80 22.96
N ASN A 19 -45.82 -10.10 23.61
CA ASN A 19 -46.10 -8.69 23.34
C ASN A 19 -44.96 -7.79 23.84
N ILE A 20 -44.42 -8.04 25.03
CA ILE A 20 -43.26 -7.29 25.56
C ILE A 20 -42.03 -7.52 24.69
N VAL A 21 -41.75 -8.78 24.30
CA VAL A 21 -40.67 -9.10 23.37
C VAL A 21 -40.89 -8.38 22.05
N ARG A 22 -42.10 -8.39 21.48
CA ARG A 22 -42.41 -7.63 20.25
C ARG A 22 -42.22 -6.13 20.41
N MET A 23 -42.65 -5.54 21.52
CA MET A 23 -42.47 -4.11 21.79
C MET A 23 -40.98 -3.74 21.95
N GLN A 24 -40.22 -4.54 22.69
CA GLN A 24 -38.78 -4.35 22.86
C GLN A 24 -38.04 -4.52 21.53
N LEU A 25 -38.39 -5.57 20.79
CA LEU A 25 -37.84 -5.86 19.47
C LEU A 25 -38.14 -4.72 18.48
N ALA A 26 -39.38 -4.23 18.45
CA ALA A 26 -39.78 -3.07 17.64
C ALA A 26 -39.07 -1.77 18.05
N ALA A 27 -38.73 -1.60 19.32
CA ALA A 27 -37.97 -0.45 19.82
C ALA A 27 -36.47 -0.54 19.51
N THR A 28 -35.94 -1.74 19.24
CA THR A 28 -34.52 -1.97 18.90
C THR A 28 -34.26 -2.13 17.41
N HIS A 29 -35.28 -2.30 16.58
CA HIS A 29 -35.12 -2.38 15.14
C HIS A 29 -35.02 -0.98 14.54
N SER A 30 -33.86 -0.61 13.98
CA SER A 30 -33.85 0.34 12.87
C SER A 30 -34.14 -0.38 11.56
N SER A 31 -34.51 0.41 10.55
CA SER A 31 -35.02 -0.09 9.29
C SER A 31 -33.95 -0.63 8.34
N ASP A 32 -32.66 -0.53 8.68
CA ASP A 32 -31.55 -0.87 7.76
C ASP A 32 -30.67 -2.01 8.30
N PRO A 33 -30.96 -3.28 7.94
CA PRO A 33 -30.16 -4.44 8.33
C PRO A 33 -28.68 -4.34 7.93
N TYR A 34 -28.37 -3.54 6.90
CA TYR A 34 -27.00 -3.30 6.46
C TYR A 34 -26.16 -2.59 7.53
N VAL A 35 -26.77 -1.69 8.29
CA VAL A 35 -26.09 -0.90 9.33
C VAL A 35 -26.07 -1.64 10.66
N GLU A 36 -27.18 -2.27 11.05
CA GLU A 36 -27.32 -2.88 12.38
C GLU A 36 -26.69 -4.25 12.50
N ASP A 37 -26.77 -5.06 11.43
CA ASP A 37 -26.36 -6.46 11.46
C ASP A 37 -25.36 -6.77 10.33
N TYR A 38 -24.50 -5.79 10.02
CA TYR A 38 -23.55 -5.82 8.91
C TYR A 38 -22.81 -7.16 8.80
N TYR A 39 -22.24 -7.65 9.90
CA TYR A 39 -21.45 -8.88 9.91
C TYR A 39 -22.28 -10.12 9.59
N HIS A 40 -23.52 -10.20 10.09
CA HIS A 40 -24.42 -11.30 9.76
C HIS A 40 -24.82 -11.24 8.29
N GLN A 41 -25.21 -10.06 7.80
CA GLN A 41 -25.58 -9.86 6.39
C GLN A 41 -24.41 -10.22 5.46
N ALA A 42 -23.16 -9.84 5.80
CA ALA A 42 -21.96 -10.24 5.06
C ALA A 42 -21.71 -11.75 5.11
N CYS A 43 -21.96 -12.40 6.25
CA CYS A 43 -21.84 -13.86 6.37
C CYS A 43 -22.86 -14.58 5.49
N LEU A 44 -24.11 -14.11 5.45
CA LEU A 44 -25.16 -14.65 4.59
C LEU A 44 -24.80 -14.45 3.11
N ALA A 45 -24.34 -13.25 2.74
CA ALA A 45 -23.83 -12.94 1.40
C ALA A 45 -22.76 -13.94 0.97
N ARG A 46 -21.74 -14.15 1.81
CA ARG A 46 -20.66 -15.09 1.53
C ARG A 46 -21.12 -16.54 1.42
N LYS A 47 -22.07 -16.99 2.24
CA LYS A 47 -22.65 -18.34 2.14
C LYS A 47 -23.46 -18.53 0.87
N SER A 48 -24.10 -17.47 0.38
CA SER A 48 -24.87 -17.47 -0.86
C SER A 48 -24.01 -17.25 -2.12
N ALA A 49 -22.69 -17.07 -1.98
CA ALA A 49 -21.79 -16.86 -3.09
C ALA A 49 -21.76 -18.11 -4.00
N GLY A 50 -22.41 -18.02 -5.16
CA GLY A 50 -22.56 -19.14 -6.11
C GLY A 50 -23.97 -19.74 -6.17
N ALA A 51 -24.89 -19.31 -5.29
CA ALA A 51 -26.30 -19.65 -5.40
C ALA A 51 -26.99 -18.86 -6.53
N LYS A 52 -28.05 -19.42 -7.10
CA LYS A 52 -28.87 -18.75 -8.13
C LYS A 52 -29.56 -17.49 -7.60
N LEU A 53 -29.90 -17.46 -6.32
CA LEU A 53 -30.44 -16.29 -5.63
C LEU A 53 -29.39 -15.79 -4.64
N ARG A 54 -28.73 -14.68 -4.97
CA ARG A 54 -27.76 -14.03 -4.07
C ARG A 54 -28.49 -13.34 -2.94
N HIS A 55 -27.94 -13.44 -1.74
CA HIS A 55 -28.39 -12.66 -0.61
C HIS A 55 -28.09 -11.17 -0.86
N HIS A 56 -29.11 -10.33 -0.76
CA HIS A 56 -29.00 -8.89 -1.00
C HIS A 56 -28.17 -8.24 0.11
N PHE A 57 -26.94 -7.85 -0.20
CA PHE A 57 -26.01 -7.23 0.74
C PHE A 57 -25.54 -5.90 0.19
N CYS A 58 -26.35 -4.88 0.43
CA CYS A 58 -26.23 -3.54 -0.13
C CYS A 58 -26.86 -2.52 0.83
N PRO A 59 -26.31 -1.30 0.92
CA PRO A 59 -26.92 -0.23 1.73
C PRO A 59 -28.30 0.16 1.21
N THR A 60 -29.24 0.47 2.11
CA THR A 60 -30.59 0.90 1.73
C THR A 60 -30.59 2.29 1.06
N ALA A 61 -29.71 3.18 1.52
CA ALA A 61 -29.45 4.48 0.92
C ALA A 61 -27.96 4.83 1.04
N LEU A 62 -27.39 5.43 0.00
CA LEU A 62 -26.01 5.90 0.03
C LEU A 62 -25.90 7.17 0.89
N ARG A 63 -24.86 7.24 1.72
CA ARG A 63 -24.56 8.46 2.49
C ARG A 63 -24.18 9.60 1.54
N ASP A 64 -24.72 10.79 1.78
CA ASP A 64 -24.24 12.01 1.14
C ASP A 64 -22.97 12.49 1.85
N SER A 65 -21.81 12.29 1.21
CA SER A 65 -20.49 12.64 1.75
C SER A 65 -20.22 14.15 1.77
N SER A 66 -21.16 14.97 1.30
CA SER A 66 -21.08 16.45 1.30
C SER A 66 -21.15 17.08 2.69
N ALA A 67 -21.53 16.30 3.72
CA ALA A 67 -21.79 16.79 5.07
C ALA A 67 -20.79 16.25 6.11
N LYS A 68 -19.51 16.03 5.76
CA LYS A 68 -18.48 15.84 6.79
C LYS A 68 -18.13 17.22 7.36
N PRO A 69 -18.54 17.57 8.59
CA PRO A 69 -18.10 18.81 9.19
C PRO A 69 -16.58 18.82 9.20
N ARG A 70 -15.97 19.95 8.84
CA ARG A 70 -14.52 20.14 8.98
C ARG A 70 -14.16 19.76 10.42
N ALA A 71 -13.08 19.00 10.60
CA ALA A 71 -12.64 18.45 11.89
C ALA A 71 -12.54 19.50 13.04
N SER A 72 -12.51 20.79 12.69
CA SER A 72 -12.56 21.93 13.62
C SER A 72 -13.89 22.12 14.35
N GLU A 73 -15.03 21.65 13.83
CA GLU A 73 -16.35 21.92 14.43
C GLU A 73 -17.05 20.68 15.01
N GLU A 74 -16.48 19.49 14.85
CA GLU A 74 -17.11 18.25 15.33
C GLU A 74 -17.04 18.18 16.87
N PRO A 75 -18.19 18.11 17.60
CA PRO A 75 -18.20 17.91 19.04
C PRO A 75 -17.42 16.64 19.40
N HIS A 76 -16.77 16.60 20.57
CA HIS A 76 -16.20 15.35 21.07
C HIS A 76 -17.27 14.25 20.98
N ALA A 77 -16.98 13.14 20.29
CA ALA A 77 -17.94 12.06 20.14
C ALA A 77 -18.24 11.48 21.53
N PHE A 78 -19.40 11.82 22.08
CA PHE A 78 -19.93 11.22 23.29
C PHE A 78 -20.98 10.20 22.86
N LEU A 79 -20.84 8.95 23.29
CA LEU A 79 -22.00 8.05 23.33
C LEU A 79 -22.90 8.56 24.44
N GLN A 80 -24.08 9.05 24.08
CA GLN A 80 -25.14 9.23 25.05
C GLN A 80 -25.72 7.84 25.33
N VAL A 81 -25.38 7.29 26.49
CA VAL A 81 -25.98 6.04 26.97
C VAL A 81 -27.18 6.46 27.81
N ASP A 82 -28.38 6.31 27.25
CA ASP A 82 -29.61 6.64 27.96
C ASP A 82 -29.64 5.87 29.30
N ALA A 83 -29.65 6.65 30.40
CA ALA A 83 -29.61 6.26 31.81
C ALA A 83 -28.25 6.15 32.55
N LEU A 84 -27.07 6.19 31.90
CA LEU A 84 -25.76 6.01 32.61
C LEU A 84 -24.73 7.13 32.39
N GLY A 85 -25.08 8.19 31.66
CA GLY A 85 -24.22 9.36 31.44
C GLY A 85 -23.56 9.40 30.06
N ARG A 86 -22.57 10.29 29.90
CA ARG A 86 -21.85 10.50 28.64
C ARG A 86 -20.55 9.70 28.64
N VAL A 87 -20.42 8.71 27.77
CA VAL A 87 -19.14 8.02 27.55
C VAL A 87 -18.41 8.75 26.43
N SER A 88 -17.29 9.36 26.75
CA SER A 88 -16.46 10.00 25.73
C SER A 88 -15.60 9.01 24.97
N PHE A 89 -15.62 9.09 23.65
CA PHE A 89 -14.65 8.39 22.82
C PHE A 89 -13.42 9.25 22.53
N SER A 90 -12.26 8.61 22.51
CA SER A 90 -11.04 9.22 21.97
C SER A 90 -11.14 9.23 20.44
N SER A 91 -11.22 10.40 19.83
CA SER A 91 -11.12 10.57 18.38
C SER A 91 -9.67 10.85 17.99
N ILE A 92 -9.19 10.23 16.91
CA ILE A 92 -7.85 10.53 16.39
C ILE A 92 -7.74 11.96 15.88
N ARG A 93 -8.87 12.58 15.50
CA ARG A 93 -8.95 13.97 15.05
C ARG A 93 -8.83 14.96 16.22
N ARG A 94 -9.12 14.52 17.45
CA ARG A 94 -9.00 15.32 18.68
C ARG A 94 -8.46 14.47 19.82
N PRO A 95 -7.13 14.26 19.87
CA PRO A 95 -6.48 13.58 20.99
C PRO A 95 -6.75 14.38 22.26
N ARG A 96 -7.11 13.70 23.35
CA ARG A 96 -7.31 14.37 24.64
C ARG A 96 -5.95 14.69 25.26
N PRO A 97 -5.71 15.95 25.69
CA PRO A 97 -4.57 16.25 26.54
C PRO A 97 -4.66 15.41 27.82
N LEU A 98 -3.64 14.61 28.11
CA LEU A 98 -3.61 13.75 29.30
C LEU A 98 -3.08 14.47 30.53
N LEU A 99 -2.24 15.49 30.32
CA LEU A 99 -1.62 16.29 31.36
C LEU A 99 -1.40 17.70 30.80
N GLU A 100 -2.08 18.67 31.39
CA GLU A 100 -1.74 20.08 31.21
C GLU A 100 -0.63 20.38 32.21
N VAL A 101 0.60 20.48 31.72
CA VAL A 101 1.71 20.95 32.54
C VAL A 101 1.57 22.47 32.60
N ASP A 102 1.10 23.00 33.72
CA ASP A 102 1.20 24.43 33.99
C ASP A 102 2.67 24.81 33.84
N SER A 103 2.98 25.59 32.80
CA SER A 103 4.29 26.19 32.65
C SER A 103 4.51 27.05 33.89
N SER A 104 5.30 26.55 34.83
CA SER A 104 5.55 27.19 36.11
C SER A 104 5.89 28.66 35.88
N ASN A 105 5.07 29.55 36.45
CA ASN A 105 5.35 30.98 36.54
C ASN A 105 6.72 31.18 37.21
N SER A 106 7.77 31.36 36.41
CA SER A 106 8.99 32.03 36.86
C SER A 106 8.89 33.50 36.46
N PRO A 107 8.88 34.46 37.41
CA PRO A 107 9.05 35.86 37.06
C PRO A 107 10.54 36.11 36.77
N SER A 108 10.82 36.98 35.78
CA SER A 108 12.14 37.41 35.26
C SER A 108 12.85 36.36 34.40
N ASP A 109 13.50 36.67 33.27
CA ASP A 109 13.86 37.93 32.62
C ASP A 109 14.16 37.60 31.14
N ASP A 110 14.22 38.63 30.30
CA ASP A 110 14.39 38.58 28.84
C ASP A 110 15.35 37.49 28.29
N SER A 111 14.81 36.51 27.55
CA SER A 111 15.53 35.91 26.40
C SER A 111 14.55 35.38 25.35
N ALA A 112 14.61 35.96 24.16
CA ALA A 112 13.73 35.73 23.02
C ALA A 112 13.92 34.37 22.32
N GLU A 113 14.48 33.34 22.98
CA GLU A 113 14.74 32.02 22.40
C GLU A 113 14.03 30.86 23.14
N ALA A 114 13.32 31.11 24.24
CA ALA A 114 12.60 30.08 25.00
C ALA A 114 11.12 29.90 24.58
N LYS A 115 10.61 30.66 23.61
CA LYS A 115 9.34 30.36 22.93
C LYS A 115 9.58 29.34 21.83
N ARG A 116 9.98 28.11 22.19
CA ARG A 116 9.80 26.96 21.28
C ARG A 116 8.30 26.84 21.03
N SER A 117 7.88 27.34 19.87
CA SER A 117 6.53 27.22 19.35
C SER A 117 5.99 25.82 19.61
N MET A 118 5.01 25.68 20.52
CA MET A 118 4.17 24.49 20.55
C MET A 118 3.38 24.51 19.25
N LYS A 119 3.92 23.84 18.21
CA LYS A 119 3.14 23.60 16.99
C LYS A 119 1.86 22.87 17.42
N PRO A 120 0.67 23.31 16.98
CA PRO A 120 -0.57 22.62 17.24
C PRO A 120 -0.41 21.11 16.95
N LEU A 121 -1.01 20.26 17.78
CA LEU A 121 -0.91 18.79 17.64
C LEU A 121 -1.33 18.31 16.23
N GLU A 122 -2.26 19.03 15.60
CA GLU A 122 -2.71 18.85 14.21
C GLU A 122 -1.60 19.03 13.16
N GLN A 123 -0.52 19.76 13.48
CA GLN A 123 0.66 19.93 12.63
C GLN A 123 1.72 18.84 12.86
N GLU A 124 1.46 17.88 13.76
CA GLU A 124 2.36 16.74 13.95
C GLU A 124 2.31 15.82 12.72
N PRO A 125 3.46 15.56 12.06
CA PRO A 125 3.51 14.85 10.78
C PRO A 125 2.97 13.41 10.84
N MET A 126 3.17 12.71 11.96
CA MET A 126 2.68 11.34 12.13
C MET A 126 1.19 11.31 12.49
N LEU A 127 0.68 12.32 13.18
CA LEU A 127 -0.76 12.46 13.39
C LEU A 127 -1.48 12.73 12.07
N ALA A 128 -0.94 13.63 11.24
CA ALA A 128 -1.48 13.89 9.91
C ALA A 128 -1.53 12.61 9.06
N ALA A 129 -0.48 11.79 9.07
CA ALA A 129 -0.47 10.50 8.38
C ALA A 129 -1.55 9.54 8.91
N ARG A 130 -1.79 9.51 10.22
CA ARG A 130 -2.87 8.70 10.81
C ARG A 130 -4.26 9.22 10.42
N MET A 131 -4.45 10.53 10.36
CA MET A 131 -5.69 11.14 9.89
C MET A 131 -5.96 10.79 8.41
N ILE A 132 -4.94 10.90 7.55
CA ILE A 132 -5.02 10.47 6.15
C ILE A 132 -5.41 8.99 6.05
N ILE A 133 -4.87 8.14 6.92
CA ILE A 133 -5.21 6.71 6.94
C ILE A 133 -6.69 6.46 7.28
N GLU A 134 -7.20 7.09 8.34
CA GLU A 134 -8.63 6.92 8.69
C GLU A 134 -9.55 7.51 7.63
N ASP A 135 -9.18 8.66 7.06
CA ASP A 135 -9.97 9.33 6.04
C ASP A 135 -9.97 8.53 4.74
N GLY A 136 -8.82 7.98 4.34
CA GLY A 136 -8.72 7.09 3.21
C GLY A 136 -9.49 5.78 3.39
N ILE A 137 -9.51 5.20 4.60
CA ILE A 137 -10.33 4.00 4.86
C ILE A 137 -11.82 4.35 4.77
N SER A 138 -12.24 5.51 5.30
CA SER A 138 -13.61 5.99 5.16
C SER A 138 -14.00 6.15 3.68
N ILE A 139 -13.12 6.73 2.86
CA ILE A 139 -13.32 6.86 1.41
C ILE A 139 -13.50 5.48 0.75
N LEU A 140 -12.65 4.50 1.09
CA LEU A 140 -12.77 3.16 0.53
C LEU A 140 -14.05 2.43 0.95
N LEU A 141 -14.56 2.70 2.16
CA LEU A 141 -15.87 2.17 2.58
C LEU A 141 -17.01 2.79 1.75
N ASP A 142 -16.95 4.08 1.43
CA ASP A 142 -17.92 4.71 0.53
C ASP A 142 -17.84 4.14 -0.89
N VAL A 143 -16.64 3.83 -1.38
CA VAL A 143 -16.44 3.13 -2.67
C VAL A 143 -17.04 1.72 -2.64
N ASP A 144 -16.81 0.96 -1.57
CA ASP A 144 -17.40 -0.36 -1.34
C ASP A 144 -18.94 -0.30 -1.35
N ASP A 145 -19.51 0.69 -0.68
CA ASP A 145 -20.95 0.92 -0.60
C ASP A 145 -21.53 1.26 -1.99
N ILE A 146 -20.86 2.12 -2.76
CA ILE A 146 -21.25 2.42 -4.15
C ILE A 146 -21.20 1.16 -5.02
N ASP A 147 -20.13 0.37 -4.92
CA ASP A 147 -19.95 -0.85 -5.71
C ASP A 147 -21.05 -1.87 -5.40
N ARG A 148 -21.37 -2.08 -4.11
CA ARG A 148 -22.49 -2.95 -3.70
C ARG A 148 -23.84 -2.40 -4.15
N PHE A 149 -24.06 -1.09 -4.05
CA PHE A 149 -25.31 -0.46 -4.45
C PHE A 149 -25.56 -0.59 -5.95
N LEU A 150 -24.51 -0.41 -6.76
CA LEU A 150 -24.55 -0.60 -8.22
C LEU A 150 -24.78 -2.05 -8.64
N GLU A 151 -24.35 -3.03 -7.84
CA GLU A 151 -24.56 -4.45 -8.13
C GLU A 151 -26.03 -4.86 -8.04
N PHE A 152 -26.77 -4.36 -7.04
CA PHE A 152 -28.12 -4.83 -6.75
C PHE A 152 -29.24 -3.90 -7.23
N ASN A 153 -28.98 -2.60 -7.42
CA ASN A 153 -30.02 -1.64 -7.78
C ASN A 153 -29.96 -1.27 -9.26
N GLN A 154 -31.11 -1.33 -9.94
CA GLN A 154 -31.26 -0.79 -11.29
C GLN A 154 -31.58 0.71 -11.20
N LEU A 155 -30.65 1.52 -11.68
CA LEU A 155 -30.76 2.98 -11.64
C LEU A 155 -31.18 3.54 -13.00
N PRO A 156 -31.95 4.65 -13.03
CA PRO A 156 -32.46 5.23 -14.28
C PRO A 156 -31.35 5.69 -15.23
N ASP A 157 -30.22 6.18 -14.69
CA ASP A 157 -29.03 6.60 -15.45
C ASP A 157 -28.00 5.45 -15.61
N GLY A 158 -28.42 4.20 -15.40
CA GLY A 158 -27.53 3.05 -15.38
C GLY A 158 -26.38 3.16 -14.35
N GLY A 159 -26.50 4.08 -13.38
CA GLY A 159 -25.50 4.35 -12.35
C GLY A 159 -24.32 5.24 -12.79
N ALA A 160 -24.39 5.98 -13.90
CA ALA A 160 -23.25 6.76 -14.40
C ALA A 160 -22.75 7.80 -13.38
N HIS A 161 -23.65 8.58 -12.77
CA HIS A 161 -23.29 9.53 -11.70
C HIS A 161 -22.57 8.85 -10.51
N LEU A 162 -23.01 7.65 -10.12
CA LEU A 162 -22.36 6.91 -9.02
C LEU A 162 -20.97 6.39 -9.41
N ARG A 163 -20.78 5.94 -10.66
CA ARG A 163 -19.45 5.56 -11.15
C ARG A 163 -18.51 6.77 -11.22
N GLN A 164 -19.02 7.94 -11.60
CA GLN A 164 -18.25 9.18 -11.57
C GLN A 164 -17.86 9.56 -10.14
N ARG A 165 -18.81 9.50 -9.19
CA ARG A 165 -18.54 9.73 -7.76
C ARG A 165 -17.51 8.75 -7.21
N ARG A 166 -17.63 7.46 -7.54
CA ARG A 166 -16.66 6.41 -7.20
C ARG A 166 -15.25 6.77 -7.68
N GLN A 167 -15.12 7.23 -8.91
CA GLN A 167 -13.82 7.63 -9.46
C GLN A 167 -13.25 8.87 -8.76
N ALA A 168 -14.09 9.89 -8.52
CA ALA A 168 -13.67 11.10 -7.81
C ALA A 168 -13.16 10.81 -6.39
N LEU A 169 -13.78 9.86 -5.68
CA LEU A 169 -13.32 9.40 -4.37
C LEU A 169 -11.94 8.75 -4.43
N LEU A 170 -11.65 7.93 -5.46
CA LEU A 170 -10.34 7.31 -5.64
C LEU A 170 -9.26 8.37 -5.98
N GLU A 171 -9.60 9.38 -6.77
CA GLU A 171 -8.71 10.51 -7.10
C GLU A 171 -8.45 11.42 -5.89
N GLU A 172 -9.47 11.63 -5.05
CA GLU A 172 -9.32 12.33 -3.76
C GLU A 172 -8.34 11.60 -2.85
N LEU A 173 -8.45 10.27 -2.76
CA LEU A 173 -7.52 9.46 -1.99
C LEU A 173 -6.08 9.56 -2.55
N ALA A 174 -5.89 9.50 -3.87
CA ALA A 174 -4.57 9.71 -4.49
C ALA A 174 -3.97 11.07 -4.13
N SER A 175 -4.82 12.12 -4.16
CA SER A 175 -4.43 13.49 -3.82
C SER A 175 -4.03 13.61 -2.35
N SER A 176 -4.74 12.95 -1.44
CA SER A 176 -4.41 12.94 0.00
C SER A 176 -3.06 12.26 0.31
N LEU A 177 -2.67 11.29 -0.52
CA LEU A 177 -1.37 10.60 -0.43
C LEU A 177 -0.24 11.40 -1.10
N LEU A 178 -0.56 12.52 -1.77
CA LEU A 178 0.36 13.35 -2.54
C LEU A 178 1.15 12.56 -3.59
N LEU A 179 0.47 11.63 -4.28
CA LEU A 179 1.09 10.88 -5.36
C LEU A 179 1.32 11.79 -6.57
N VAL A 180 2.58 12.07 -6.90
CA VAL A 180 2.96 12.90 -8.05
C VAL A 180 3.17 12.03 -9.28
N ASP A 181 2.63 12.45 -10.42
CA ASP A 181 2.88 11.81 -11.71
C ASP A 181 4.27 12.19 -12.24
N PRO A 182 5.21 11.25 -12.39
CA PRO A 182 6.51 11.55 -12.98
C PRO A 182 6.44 11.85 -14.49
N LEU A 183 5.33 11.50 -15.16
CA LEU A 183 5.14 11.67 -16.60
C LEU A 183 4.38 12.95 -16.97
N MET A 184 3.82 13.68 -15.99
CA MET A 184 3.19 14.97 -16.26
C MET A 184 4.24 16.00 -16.70
N LYS A 185 4.39 16.14 -18.02
CA LYS A 185 5.04 17.26 -18.68
C LYS A 185 4.20 18.51 -18.43
N ASN A 186 4.32 19.14 -17.26
CA ASN A 186 3.72 20.45 -17.07
C ASN A 186 4.40 21.44 -18.02
N GLY A 187 3.65 21.84 -19.04
CA GLY A 187 4.08 22.67 -20.17
C GLY A 187 4.37 24.12 -19.84
N GLN A 188 5.11 24.41 -18.77
CA GLN A 188 5.63 25.75 -18.50
C GLN A 188 7.09 25.70 -18.06
N LYS A 189 7.95 26.14 -18.99
CA LYS A 189 9.30 26.69 -18.80
C LYS A 189 9.92 26.44 -17.42
N GLN A 190 10.47 25.26 -17.20
CA GLN A 190 11.66 25.10 -16.37
C GLN A 190 12.83 24.76 -17.30
N GLN A 191 13.43 25.81 -17.83
CA GLN A 191 14.74 25.71 -18.44
C GLN A 191 15.73 25.30 -17.34
N GLN A 192 16.48 24.23 -17.59
CA GLN A 192 17.78 23.94 -16.98
C GLN A 192 17.79 23.74 -15.46
N GLN A 193 17.12 22.70 -14.96
CA GLN A 193 17.66 21.93 -13.83
C GLN A 193 17.53 20.43 -14.15
N GLN A 194 18.68 19.74 -14.18
CA GLN A 194 18.75 18.30 -14.34
C GLN A 194 17.90 17.62 -13.25
N GLY A 195 17.10 16.62 -13.65
CA GLY A 195 16.09 15.93 -12.85
C GLY A 195 16.48 15.63 -11.41
N SER A 196 16.01 16.48 -10.49
CA SER A 196 16.06 16.24 -9.05
C SER A 196 14.65 15.87 -8.59
N PHE A 197 14.29 14.58 -8.71
CA PHE A 197 13.18 14.01 -7.96
C PHE A 197 13.58 14.01 -6.48
N SER A 198 13.02 14.90 -5.68
CA SER A 198 13.39 14.99 -4.28
C SER A 198 12.62 13.95 -3.45
N PRO A 199 13.26 13.16 -2.57
CA PRO A 199 12.58 12.32 -1.58
C PRO A 199 11.61 13.10 -0.69
N ILE A 200 11.76 14.43 -0.65
CA ILE A 200 10.87 15.36 0.07
C ILE A 200 9.44 15.30 -0.47
N ASP A 201 9.26 14.99 -1.76
CA ASP A 201 7.95 14.98 -2.41
C ASP A 201 7.09 13.77 -1.98
N ASP A 202 7.74 12.71 -1.48
CA ASP A 202 7.07 11.47 -1.02
C ASP A 202 6.90 11.37 0.49
N VAL A 203 7.30 12.39 1.25
CA VAL A 203 7.35 12.29 2.71
C VAL A 203 6.00 11.92 3.32
N THR A 204 4.90 12.42 2.78
CA THR A 204 3.55 12.06 3.24
C THR A 204 3.22 10.61 2.92
N PHE A 205 3.46 10.16 1.69
CA PHE A 205 3.29 8.76 1.28
C PHE A 205 4.13 7.81 2.14
N LEU A 206 5.40 8.14 2.37
CA LEU A 206 6.31 7.37 3.21
C LEU A 206 5.84 7.27 4.65
N ARG A 207 5.34 8.36 5.25
CA ARG A 207 4.77 8.33 6.61
C ARG A 207 3.56 7.41 6.67
N VAL A 208 2.68 7.45 5.67
CA VAL A 208 1.53 6.51 5.58
C VAL A 208 2.02 5.07 5.44
N ALA A 209 2.95 4.80 4.51
CA ALA A 209 3.49 3.47 4.25
C ALA A 209 4.31 2.90 5.42
N SER A 210 4.85 3.75 6.30
CA SER A 210 5.56 3.34 7.52
C SER A 210 4.62 2.66 8.54
N LEU A 211 3.32 2.97 8.50
CA LEU A 211 2.33 2.47 9.44
C LEU A 211 1.70 1.16 8.92
N PRO A 212 1.53 0.11 9.75
CA PRO A 212 0.88 -1.14 9.33
C PRO A 212 -0.52 -0.92 8.73
N LYS A 213 -1.34 -0.05 9.35
CA LYS A 213 -2.68 0.28 8.84
C LYS A 213 -2.64 1.06 7.52
N GLY A 214 -1.60 1.87 7.31
CA GLY A 214 -1.37 2.55 6.03
C GLY A 214 -1.00 1.59 4.91
N ARG A 215 -0.18 0.56 5.17
CA ARG A 215 0.08 -0.51 4.20
C ARG A 215 -1.19 -1.29 3.84
N LYS A 216 -2.06 -1.57 4.83
CA LYS A 216 -3.39 -2.17 4.58
C LYS A 216 -4.28 -1.26 3.74
N LEU A 217 -4.24 0.06 3.97
CA LEU A 217 -4.95 1.04 3.13
C LEU A 217 -4.46 0.97 1.68
N LEU A 218 -3.14 0.98 1.44
CA LEU A 218 -2.57 0.88 0.09
C LEU A 218 -2.98 -0.42 -0.63
N VAL A 219 -2.95 -1.55 0.08
CA VAL A 219 -3.42 -2.85 -0.45
C VAL A 219 -4.88 -2.77 -0.88
N LYS A 220 -5.76 -2.24 -0.02
CA LYS A 220 -7.18 -2.10 -0.36
C LYS A 220 -7.38 -1.13 -1.51
N TYR A 221 -6.71 0.01 -1.49
CA TYR A 221 -6.79 1.02 -2.53
C TYR A 221 -6.46 0.42 -3.90
N LEU A 222 -5.31 -0.24 -4.03
CA LEU A 222 -4.90 -0.92 -5.27
C LEU A 222 -5.91 -1.96 -5.77
N ARG A 223 -6.65 -2.63 -4.88
CA ARG A 223 -7.68 -3.61 -5.25
C ARG A 223 -8.96 -2.97 -5.80
N HIS A 224 -9.23 -1.69 -5.47
CA HIS A 224 -10.38 -0.95 -6.02
C HIS A 224 -10.09 -0.26 -7.36
N LEU A 225 -8.81 -0.15 -7.74
CA LEU A 225 -8.40 0.48 -9.00
C LEU A 225 -8.65 -0.45 -10.19
N LEU A 226 -9.03 0.16 -11.31
CA LEU A 226 -9.24 -0.57 -12.55
C LEU A 226 -7.89 -1.04 -13.14
N PRO A 227 -7.84 -2.21 -13.80
CA PRO A 227 -6.68 -2.65 -14.55
C PRO A 227 -6.15 -1.57 -15.50
N GLY A 228 -4.85 -1.26 -15.44
CA GLY A 228 -4.22 -0.28 -16.33
C GLY A 228 -4.56 1.19 -16.03
N ASP A 229 -5.30 1.49 -14.96
CA ASP A 229 -5.66 2.86 -14.60
C ASP A 229 -4.43 3.68 -14.16
N HIS A 230 -4.48 5.00 -14.44
CA HIS A 230 -3.43 5.95 -14.13
C HIS A 230 -3.12 6.02 -12.63
N LEU A 231 -4.14 5.92 -11.77
CA LEU A 231 -3.97 5.87 -10.33
C LEU A 231 -3.14 4.66 -9.89
N GLY A 232 -3.35 3.50 -10.54
CA GLY A 232 -2.57 2.29 -10.27
C GLY A 232 -1.10 2.48 -10.63
N ARG A 233 -0.86 3.15 -11.76
CA ARG A 233 0.50 3.54 -12.19
C ARG A 233 1.17 4.45 -11.16
N LEU A 234 0.49 5.50 -10.69
CA LEU A 234 1.03 6.42 -9.69
C LEU A 234 1.48 5.71 -8.41
N VAL A 235 0.63 4.83 -7.88
CA VAL A 235 0.96 4.07 -6.67
C VAL A 235 2.14 3.13 -6.92
N CYS A 236 2.16 2.40 -8.04
CA CYS A 236 3.25 1.47 -8.34
C CYS A 236 4.59 2.19 -8.53
N VAL A 237 4.61 3.35 -9.21
CA VAL A 237 5.80 4.19 -9.33
C VAL A 237 6.26 4.68 -7.95
N ALA A 238 5.35 5.18 -7.11
CA ALA A 238 5.71 5.65 -5.77
C ALA A 238 6.28 4.51 -4.90
N VAL A 239 5.73 3.31 -5.00
CA VAL A 239 6.29 2.11 -4.34
C VAL A 239 7.66 1.75 -4.90
N CYS A 240 7.85 1.76 -6.23
CA CYS A 240 9.12 1.45 -6.88
C CYS A 240 10.22 2.45 -6.49
N ARG A 241 9.90 3.75 -6.42
CA ARG A 241 10.83 4.79 -5.95
C ARG A 241 11.30 4.56 -4.51
N ASN A 242 10.46 3.94 -3.68
CA ASN A 242 10.66 3.81 -2.23
C ASN A 242 10.84 2.36 -1.74
N LEU A 243 11.26 1.44 -2.61
CA LEU A 243 11.39 0.01 -2.28
C LEU A 243 12.27 -0.25 -1.05
N ARG A 244 13.36 0.50 -0.87
CA ARG A 244 14.23 0.35 0.32
C ARG A 244 13.52 0.72 1.60
N PHE A 245 12.75 1.80 1.60
CA PHE A 245 12.02 2.22 2.79
C PHE A 245 10.94 1.20 3.16
N ILE A 246 10.19 0.71 2.17
CA ILE A 246 9.03 -0.16 2.39
C ILE A 246 9.46 -1.59 2.75
N PHE A 247 10.45 -2.15 2.04
CA PHE A 247 10.84 -3.57 2.12
C PHE A 247 12.23 -3.82 2.72
N GLY A 248 12.97 -2.76 3.07
CA GLY A 248 14.32 -2.88 3.64
C GLY A 248 14.34 -3.57 4.99
N ASN A 249 13.37 -3.24 5.85
CA ASN A 249 13.29 -3.75 7.21
C ASN A 249 12.07 -4.67 7.36
N LEU A 250 12.32 -5.92 7.76
CA LEU A 250 11.25 -6.85 8.08
C LEU A 250 10.69 -6.56 9.48
N PRO A 251 9.37 -6.36 9.62
CA PRO A 251 8.75 -6.24 10.94
C PRO A 251 8.89 -7.54 11.73
N ALA A 252 9.19 -7.44 13.03
CA ALA A 252 9.19 -8.59 13.93
C ALA A 252 7.76 -9.13 14.19
N ASP A 253 6.76 -8.27 14.08
CA ASP A 253 5.35 -8.63 14.20
C ASP A 253 4.88 -9.44 12.96
N PRO A 254 4.38 -10.68 13.13
CA PRO A 254 3.90 -11.50 12.04
C PRO A 254 2.78 -10.84 11.21
N GLY A 255 1.89 -10.07 11.85
CA GLY A 255 0.78 -9.40 11.15
C GLY A 255 1.25 -8.24 10.26
N ALA A 256 2.24 -7.47 10.71
CA ALA A 256 2.88 -6.44 9.91
C ALA A 256 3.71 -7.04 8.76
N SER A 257 4.35 -8.19 8.98
CA SER A 257 5.07 -8.93 7.95
C SER A 257 4.13 -9.47 6.85
N SER A 258 3.01 -10.09 7.23
CA SER A 258 2.01 -10.57 6.26
C SER A 258 1.44 -9.42 5.42
N THR A 259 1.23 -8.26 6.03
CA THR A 259 0.75 -7.06 5.32
C THR A 259 1.76 -6.57 4.26
N LEU A 260 3.07 -6.71 4.49
CA LEU A 260 4.09 -6.38 3.49
C LEU A 260 4.08 -7.37 2.32
N ILE A 261 3.89 -8.65 2.61
CA ILE A 261 3.77 -9.69 1.58
C ILE A 261 2.53 -9.40 0.72
N ASP A 262 1.38 -9.17 1.33
CA ASP A 262 0.13 -8.79 0.65
C ASP A 262 0.31 -7.55 -0.22
N LEU A 263 1.09 -6.55 0.25
CA LEU A 263 1.41 -5.36 -0.51
C LEU A 263 2.28 -5.68 -1.73
N ALA A 264 3.34 -6.47 -1.57
CA ALA A 264 4.19 -6.87 -2.69
C ALA A 264 3.42 -7.67 -3.75
N GLU A 265 2.56 -8.59 -3.33
CA GLU A 265 1.70 -9.37 -4.23
C GLU A 265 0.68 -8.50 -4.96
N THR A 266 0.02 -7.59 -4.24
CA THR A 266 -0.99 -6.68 -4.82
C THR A 266 -0.35 -5.72 -5.82
N VAL A 267 0.83 -5.15 -5.50
CA VAL A 267 1.59 -4.30 -6.43
C VAL A 267 2.04 -5.10 -7.65
N SER A 268 2.54 -6.33 -7.46
CA SER A 268 2.95 -7.20 -8.56
C SER A 268 1.78 -7.55 -9.50
N SER A 269 0.60 -7.82 -8.95
CA SER A 269 -0.62 -8.03 -9.74
C SER A 269 -1.07 -6.77 -10.48
N CYS A 270 -0.82 -5.57 -9.93
CA CYS A 270 -1.13 -4.30 -10.58
C CYS A 270 -0.17 -4.06 -11.76
N VAL A 271 1.15 -4.24 -11.52
CA VAL A 271 2.22 -4.16 -12.51
C VAL A 271 1.99 -5.12 -13.68
N GLY A 272 1.54 -6.35 -13.41
CA GLY A 272 1.22 -7.34 -14.45
C GLY A 272 0.12 -6.91 -15.43
N ARG A 273 -0.59 -5.80 -15.17
CA ARG A 273 -1.66 -5.26 -16.02
C ARG A 273 -1.30 -3.91 -16.66
N MET A 274 -0.05 -3.46 -16.49
CA MET A 274 0.43 -2.17 -17.02
C MET A 274 0.95 -2.28 -18.46
N ASP A 275 1.02 -1.12 -19.12
CA ASP A 275 1.66 -0.93 -20.41
C ASP A 275 3.17 -0.66 -20.28
N LEU A 276 3.89 -0.69 -21.40
CA LEU A 276 5.35 -0.58 -21.37
C LEU A 276 5.83 0.81 -20.88
N ASP A 277 5.06 1.87 -21.10
CA ASP A 277 5.39 3.21 -20.64
C ASP A 277 5.39 3.29 -19.11
N ALA A 278 4.33 2.79 -18.47
CA ALA A 278 4.24 2.71 -17.01
C ALA A 278 5.32 1.83 -16.38
N LEU A 279 5.63 0.69 -17.00
CA LEU A 279 6.69 -0.21 -16.55
C LEU A 279 8.06 0.47 -16.63
N SER A 280 8.28 1.24 -17.71
CA SER A 280 9.50 2.05 -17.87
C SER A 280 9.61 3.09 -16.76
N SER A 281 8.53 3.80 -16.41
CA SER A 281 8.52 4.75 -15.29
C SER A 281 8.80 4.07 -13.93
N CYS A 282 8.20 2.90 -13.69
CA CYS A 282 8.48 2.13 -12.48
C CYS A 282 9.98 1.80 -12.38
N LEU A 283 10.58 1.33 -13.47
CA LEU A 283 11.99 0.93 -13.49
C LEU A 283 12.94 2.14 -13.42
N ALA A 284 12.62 3.22 -14.14
CA ALA A 284 13.35 4.49 -14.07
C ALA A 284 13.38 5.05 -12.66
N SER A 285 12.25 5.01 -11.94
CA SER A 285 12.16 5.50 -10.55
C SER A 285 13.12 4.79 -9.60
N VAL A 286 13.47 3.53 -9.90
CA VAL A 286 14.46 2.74 -9.16
C VAL A 286 15.87 3.08 -9.61
N GLY A 287 16.12 3.10 -10.92
CA GLY A 287 17.43 3.33 -11.52
C GLY A 287 18.02 4.71 -11.21
N TYR A 288 17.17 5.74 -11.12
CA TYR A 288 17.59 7.11 -10.85
C TYR A 288 17.55 7.50 -9.36
N SER A 289 17.16 6.58 -8.47
CA SER A 289 17.18 6.83 -7.02
C SER A 289 18.63 6.93 -6.51
N ARG A 290 19.06 8.14 -6.16
CA ARG A 290 20.46 8.43 -5.79
C ARG A 290 20.82 8.03 -4.36
N GLU A 291 19.84 7.98 -3.47
CA GLU A 291 20.12 7.90 -2.04
C GLU A 291 20.23 6.47 -1.55
N HIS A 292 19.52 5.51 -2.16
CA HIS A 292 19.24 4.23 -1.52
C HIS A 292 19.02 3.07 -2.50
N SER A 293 19.96 2.11 -2.53
CA SER A 293 19.78 0.87 -3.29
C SER A 293 18.64 0.02 -2.72
N PRO A 294 17.75 -0.52 -3.58
CA PRO A 294 16.67 -1.39 -3.14
C PRO A 294 17.22 -2.71 -2.55
N PRO A 295 16.50 -3.34 -1.62
CA PRO A 295 16.87 -4.64 -1.06
C PRO A 295 16.58 -5.74 -2.09
N LEU A 296 17.53 -6.02 -2.97
CA LEU A 296 17.40 -7.03 -4.02
C LEU A 296 17.71 -8.44 -3.48
N ARG A 297 16.93 -8.90 -2.51
CA ARG A 297 17.08 -10.25 -1.92
C ARG A 297 16.61 -11.34 -2.91
N PRO A 298 17.10 -12.58 -2.83
CA PRO A 298 16.59 -13.67 -3.68
C PRO A 298 15.09 -13.92 -3.46
N VAL A 299 14.39 -14.33 -4.51
CA VAL A 299 12.93 -14.57 -4.42
C VAL A 299 12.66 -15.84 -3.60
N GLY A 300 11.72 -15.78 -2.67
CA GLY A 300 11.44 -16.81 -1.67
C GLY A 300 12.22 -16.63 -0.36
N SER A 301 13.09 -15.62 -0.27
CA SER A 301 13.75 -15.24 0.99
C SER A 301 12.88 -14.29 1.82
N SER A 302 13.22 -14.12 3.09
CA SER A 302 12.47 -13.22 3.97
C SER A 302 12.65 -11.76 3.55
N GLY A 303 11.55 -11.05 3.30
CA GLY A 303 11.57 -9.65 2.88
C GLY A 303 12.03 -9.45 1.43
N ASP A 304 11.71 -10.39 0.55
CA ASP A 304 11.99 -10.37 -0.89
C ASP A 304 11.01 -9.50 -1.72
N GLY A 305 10.08 -8.80 -1.07
CA GLY A 305 9.00 -8.05 -1.75
C GLY A 305 9.47 -7.08 -2.84
N ALA A 306 10.61 -6.41 -2.65
CA ALA A 306 11.19 -5.54 -3.69
C ALA A 306 11.62 -6.32 -4.94
N SER A 307 12.26 -7.47 -4.76
CA SER A 307 12.66 -8.35 -5.85
C SER A 307 11.47 -8.97 -6.56
N VAL A 308 10.40 -9.33 -5.84
CA VAL A 308 9.16 -9.85 -6.41
C VAL A 308 8.50 -8.83 -7.32
N ILE A 309 8.40 -7.57 -6.88
CA ILE A 309 7.85 -6.47 -7.70
C ILE A 309 8.71 -6.25 -8.95
N LEU A 310 10.02 -6.10 -8.80
CA LEU A 310 10.92 -5.81 -9.93
C LEU A 310 10.97 -6.97 -10.93
N LYS A 311 10.94 -8.21 -10.45
CA LYS A 311 10.81 -9.39 -11.31
C LYS A 311 9.51 -9.33 -12.11
N SER A 312 8.40 -8.96 -11.48
CA SER A 312 7.10 -8.82 -12.15
C SER A 312 7.12 -7.73 -13.23
N VAL A 313 7.81 -6.60 -12.99
CA VAL A 313 8.03 -5.54 -13.99
C VAL A 313 8.77 -6.10 -15.21
N LEU A 314 9.89 -6.79 -15.00
CA LEU A 314 10.71 -7.36 -16.08
C LEU A 314 9.97 -8.46 -16.86
N GLN A 315 9.23 -9.32 -16.16
CA GLN A 315 8.43 -10.38 -16.78
C GLN A 315 7.34 -9.78 -17.67
N ARG A 316 6.58 -8.81 -17.16
CA ARG A 316 5.54 -8.14 -17.93
C ARG A 316 6.11 -7.41 -19.15
N ALA A 317 7.24 -6.73 -19.00
CA ALA A 317 7.90 -6.09 -20.14
C ALA A 317 8.38 -7.10 -21.19
N THR A 318 8.83 -8.29 -20.75
CA THR A 318 9.20 -9.37 -21.67
C THR A 318 8.00 -9.83 -22.49
N GLU A 319 6.83 -10.01 -21.86
CA GLU A 319 5.59 -10.35 -22.57
C GLU A 319 5.24 -9.30 -23.64
N LEU A 320 5.26 -8.02 -23.27
CA LEU A 320 4.90 -6.92 -24.18
C LEU A 320 5.89 -6.73 -25.34
N LEU A 321 7.17 -7.02 -25.12
CA LEU A 321 8.21 -6.84 -26.14
C LEU A 321 8.36 -8.06 -27.06
N THR A 322 7.99 -9.25 -26.60
CA THR A 322 8.15 -10.51 -27.34
C THR A 322 6.89 -10.91 -28.09
N ASP A 323 5.70 -10.55 -27.59
CA ASP A 323 4.43 -10.87 -28.25
C ASP A 323 4.26 -10.07 -29.55
N PRO A 324 4.19 -10.71 -30.73
CA PRO A 324 4.03 -10.03 -32.01
C PRO A 324 2.76 -9.17 -32.11
N LEU A 325 1.72 -9.48 -31.33
CA LEU A 325 0.48 -8.69 -31.30
C LEU A 325 0.65 -7.35 -30.57
N HIS A 326 1.46 -7.31 -29.51
CA HIS A 326 1.71 -6.10 -28.73
C HIS A 326 2.96 -5.33 -29.20
N ALA A 327 3.87 -6.02 -29.89
CA ALA A 327 5.09 -5.44 -30.41
C ALA A 327 4.85 -4.42 -31.55
N SER A 328 3.78 -4.58 -32.35
CA SER A 328 3.42 -3.64 -33.42
C SER A 328 2.95 -2.28 -32.91
N ASP A 329 2.36 -2.25 -31.72
CA ASP A 329 1.72 -1.05 -31.14
C ASP A 329 2.72 -0.19 -30.37
N CYS A 330 3.91 -0.73 -30.09
CA CYS A 330 4.91 -0.06 -29.28
C CYS A 330 5.76 0.91 -30.11
N SER A 331 5.55 2.21 -29.89
CA SER A 331 6.29 3.26 -30.58
C SER A 331 7.80 3.18 -30.30
N PRO A 332 8.67 3.61 -31.24
CA PRO A 332 10.11 3.57 -31.05
C PRO A 332 10.58 4.40 -29.85
N SER A 333 9.86 5.47 -29.50
CA SER A 333 10.17 6.30 -28.32
C SER A 333 9.92 5.55 -27.00
N ILE A 334 8.83 4.77 -26.91
CA ILE A 334 8.53 3.98 -25.70
C ILE A 334 9.57 2.87 -25.54
N ARG A 335 9.98 2.22 -26.64
CA ARG A 335 11.07 1.23 -26.61
C ARG A 335 12.40 1.85 -26.17
N SER A 336 12.74 3.04 -26.66
CA SER A 336 13.96 3.73 -26.23
C SER A 336 13.90 4.15 -24.75
N PHE A 337 12.71 4.55 -24.27
CA PHE A 337 12.52 4.92 -22.87
C PHE A 337 12.63 3.70 -21.96
N TRP A 338 12.05 2.57 -22.35
CA TRP A 338 12.24 1.28 -21.67
C TRP A 338 13.72 0.92 -21.58
N GLN A 339 14.44 0.96 -22.70
CA GLN A 339 15.86 0.59 -22.71
C GLN A 339 16.70 1.49 -21.80
N ALA A 340 16.49 2.82 -21.85
CA ALA A 340 17.20 3.75 -20.97
C ALA A 340 16.89 3.49 -19.49
N SER A 341 15.62 3.19 -19.18
CA SER A 341 15.17 2.86 -17.82
C SER A 341 15.78 1.54 -17.33
N PHE A 342 15.85 0.53 -18.20
CA PHE A 342 16.49 -0.74 -17.92
C PHE A 342 17.99 -0.58 -17.71
N ASP A 343 18.69 0.19 -18.55
CA ASP A 343 20.13 0.41 -18.43
C ASP A 343 20.49 1.07 -17.08
N ALA A 344 19.69 2.06 -16.64
CA ALA A 344 19.85 2.68 -15.34
C ALA A 344 19.65 1.67 -14.18
N PHE A 345 18.57 0.87 -14.25
CA PHE A 345 18.31 -0.18 -13.27
C PHE A 345 19.39 -1.27 -13.26
N PHE A 346 19.89 -1.67 -14.43
CA PHE A 346 20.94 -2.69 -14.56
C PHE A 346 22.23 -2.24 -13.86
N GLY A 347 22.56 -0.94 -13.92
CA GLY A 347 23.65 -0.36 -13.13
C GLY A 347 23.46 -0.54 -11.61
N VAL A 348 22.23 -0.36 -11.12
CA VAL A 348 21.89 -0.60 -9.70
C VAL A 348 22.00 -2.08 -9.34
N LEU A 349 21.44 -2.98 -10.18
CA LEU A 349 21.46 -4.42 -9.98
C LEU A 349 22.88 -4.98 -9.95
N THR A 350 23.71 -4.61 -10.92
CA THR A 350 25.11 -5.07 -11.00
C THR A 350 25.93 -4.56 -9.82
N LYS A 351 25.81 -3.27 -9.47
CA LYS A 351 26.45 -2.71 -8.27
C LYS A 351 26.06 -3.47 -7.00
N TYR A 352 24.78 -3.82 -6.87
CA TYR A 352 24.31 -4.64 -5.75
C TYR A 352 24.97 -6.04 -5.73
N CYS A 353 25.02 -6.72 -6.87
CA CYS A 353 25.65 -8.03 -7.00
C CYS A 353 27.16 -8.00 -6.67
N PHE A 354 27.88 -6.99 -7.15
CA PHE A 354 29.30 -6.80 -6.82
C PHE A 354 29.51 -6.54 -5.33
N ASN A 355 28.67 -5.70 -4.70
CA ASN A 355 28.77 -5.44 -3.26
C ASN A 355 28.55 -6.70 -2.41
N ILE A 356 27.62 -7.59 -2.81
CA ILE A 356 27.42 -8.89 -2.15
C ILE A 356 28.68 -9.73 -2.29
N TYR A 357 29.20 -9.85 -3.51
CA TYR A 357 30.40 -10.64 -3.77
C TYR A 357 31.58 -10.16 -2.93
N ASP A 358 31.86 -8.85 -2.92
CA ASP A 358 32.93 -8.24 -2.14
C ASP A 358 32.72 -8.42 -0.63
N ALA A 359 31.47 -8.38 -0.16
CA ALA A 359 31.15 -8.62 1.25
C ALA A 359 31.43 -10.08 1.66
N VAL A 360 31.01 -11.05 0.84
CA VAL A 360 31.26 -12.48 1.09
C VAL A 360 32.75 -12.80 1.01
N MET A 361 33.47 -12.22 0.04
CA MET A 361 34.93 -12.38 -0.04
C MET A 361 35.62 -11.83 1.21
N ARG A 362 35.24 -10.63 1.68
CA ARG A 362 35.81 -10.04 2.90
C ARG A 362 35.53 -10.87 4.15
N THR A 363 34.31 -11.40 4.32
CA THR A 363 33.98 -12.20 5.52
C THR A 363 34.77 -13.49 5.58
N VAL A 364 34.99 -14.12 4.42
CA VAL A 364 35.77 -15.35 4.30
C VAL A 364 37.27 -15.09 4.54
N LEU A 365 37.84 -14.02 3.98
CA LEU A 365 39.22 -13.63 4.24
C LEU A 365 39.50 -13.25 5.72
N VAL A 366 38.49 -12.76 6.45
CA VAL A 366 38.64 -12.35 7.87
C VAL A 366 38.41 -13.52 8.84
N HIS A 367 37.54 -14.49 8.51
CA HIS A 367 37.29 -15.65 9.37
C HIS A 367 38.40 -16.72 9.33
N GLN A 368 39.31 -16.63 8.37
CA GLN A 368 40.45 -17.54 8.26
C GLN A 368 41.74 -16.73 8.40
N GLY A 369 42.37 -16.85 9.57
CA GLY A 369 43.71 -16.29 9.81
C GLY A 369 44.74 -16.82 8.81
N PRO A 370 45.96 -16.24 8.79
CA PRO A 370 46.97 -16.61 7.83
C PRO A 370 47.49 -18.00 8.18
N LEU A 371 47.08 -19.04 7.44
CA LEU A 371 47.82 -20.25 7.06
C LEU A 371 46.84 -21.41 6.79
N GLU A 372 47.04 -22.04 5.63
CA GLU A 372 46.66 -23.43 5.30
C GLU A 372 45.18 -23.70 4.97
N GLU A 373 44.84 -23.50 3.67
CA GLU A 373 43.96 -24.32 2.80
C GLU A 373 43.23 -23.42 1.79
N ALA A 374 43.87 -23.03 0.69
CA ALA A 374 43.25 -22.20 -0.35
C ALA A 374 42.17 -22.94 -1.19
N ASP A 375 42.21 -24.27 -1.24
CA ASP A 375 41.32 -25.09 -2.09
C ASP A 375 39.94 -25.36 -1.46
N SER A 376 39.77 -25.21 -0.14
CA SER A 376 38.48 -25.43 0.54
C SER A 376 37.63 -24.15 0.69
N VAL A 377 38.21 -22.99 0.37
CA VAL A 377 37.62 -21.65 0.53
C VAL A 377 36.62 -21.33 -0.58
N GLY A 378 36.93 -21.75 -1.80
CA GLY A 378 36.10 -21.52 -2.97
C GLY A 378 34.64 -22.00 -2.83
N PRO A 379 34.40 -23.27 -2.50
CA PRO A 379 33.04 -23.82 -2.48
C PRO A 379 32.13 -23.17 -1.41
N GLU A 380 32.65 -22.77 -0.24
CA GLU A 380 31.86 -22.12 0.81
C GLU A 380 31.56 -20.63 0.51
N VAL A 381 32.49 -19.92 -0.14
CA VAL A 381 32.26 -18.57 -0.71
C VAL A 381 31.14 -18.64 -1.75
N ALA A 382 31.25 -19.57 -2.71
CA ALA A 382 30.30 -19.72 -3.80
C ALA A 382 28.90 -20.06 -3.28
N LYS A 383 28.81 -20.94 -2.26
CA LYS A 383 27.55 -21.33 -1.62
C LYS A 383 26.90 -20.19 -0.85
N THR A 384 27.68 -19.39 -0.12
CA THR A 384 27.17 -18.24 0.64
C THR A 384 26.75 -17.11 -0.30
N ALA A 385 27.56 -16.79 -1.31
CA ALA A 385 27.22 -15.80 -2.33
C ALA A 385 25.96 -16.20 -3.11
N ARG A 386 25.79 -17.47 -3.48
CA ARG A 386 24.59 -17.97 -4.17
C ARG A 386 23.31 -17.82 -3.34
N LYS A 387 23.39 -17.87 -2.00
CA LYS A 387 22.23 -17.68 -1.12
C LYS A 387 21.78 -16.23 -1.03
N GLU A 388 22.67 -15.26 -1.22
CA GLU A 388 22.37 -13.82 -1.13
C GLU A 388 22.13 -13.20 -2.52
N MET A 389 22.57 -13.85 -3.59
CA MET A 389 22.46 -13.34 -4.96
C MET A 389 21.00 -13.35 -5.47
N PRO A 390 20.50 -12.27 -6.09
CA PRO A 390 19.16 -12.24 -6.69
C PRO A 390 19.11 -12.92 -8.05
N VAL A 391 19.30 -14.25 -8.07
CA VAL A 391 19.41 -15.05 -9.30
C VAL A 391 18.15 -14.95 -10.17
N GLU A 392 16.96 -14.91 -9.58
CA GLU A 392 15.71 -14.80 -10.34
C GLU A 392 15.58 -13.45 -11.04
N LEU A 393 16.09 -12.38 -10.43
CA LEU A 393 16.06 -11.03 -10.98
C LEU A 393 17.10 -10.86 -12.08
N LEU A 394 18.29 -11.45 -11.91
CA LEU A 394 19.30 -11.55 -12.97
C LEU A 394 18.76 -12.33 -14.18
N ARG A 395 18.09 -13.46 -13.95
CA ARG A 395 17.45 -14.24 -15.02
C ARG A 395 16.36 -13.44 -15.75
N ALA A 396 15.50 -12.74 -15.00
CA ALA A 396 14.45 -11.91 -15.57
C ALA A 396 15.00 -10.70 -16.35
N SER A 397 16.22 -10.26 -16.04
CA SER A 397 16.89 -9.16 -16.75
C SER A 397 17.44 -9.57 -18.13
N LEU A 398 17.75 -10.85 -18.36
CA LEU A 398 18.43 -11.32 -19.58
C LEU A 398 17.79 -10.89 -20.90
N PRO A 399 16.45 -10.97 -21.09
CA PRO A 399 15.81 -10.56 -22.35
C PRO A 399 16.01 -9.10 -22.71
N HIS A 400 16.31 -8.25 -21.72
CA HIS A 400 16.42 -6.80 -21.86
C HIS A 400 17.87 -6.29 -21.98
N THR A 401 18.84 -7.20 -21.81
CA THR A 401 20.26 -6.86 -21.85
C THR A 401 20.77 -6.62 -23.27
N ASN A 402 21.57 -5.57 -23.43
CA ASN A 402 22.37 -5.34 -24.63
C ASN A 402 23.66 -6.19 -24.61
N GLU A 403 24.39 -6.23 -25.73
CA GLU A 403 25.60 -7.04 -25.89
C GLU A 403 26.72 -6.69 -24.88
N GLN A 404 26.84 -5.43 -24.47
CA GLN A 404 27.83 -5.02 -23.46
C GLN A 404 27.46 -5.53 -22.06
N GLN A 405 26.18 -5.41 -21.70
CA GLN A 405 25.65 -5.89 -20.43
C GLN A 405 25.74 -7.43 -20.32
N ARG A 406 25.50 -8.14 -21.43
CA ARG A 406 25.68 -9.61 -21.50
C ARG A 406 27.13 -10.01 -21.22
N LYS A 407 28.11 -9.32 -21.82
CA LYS A 407 29.54 -9.54 -21.54
C LYS A 407 29.88 -9.32 -20.07
N LEU A 408 29.35 -8.25 -19.46
CA LEU A 408 29.56 -7.97 -18.04
C LEU A 408 28.99 -9.07 -17.14
N LEU A 409 27.80 -9.60 -17.44
CA LEU A 409 27.24 -10.74 -16.71
C LEU A 409 28.10 -12.00 -16.87
N LEU A 410 28.62 -12.27 -18.07
CA LEU A 410 29.52 -13.39 -18.32
C LEU A 410 30.82 -13.26 -17.52
N GLU A 411 31.46 -12.09 -17.51
CA GLU A 411 32.65 -11.82 -16.70
C GLU A 411 32.36 -12.02 -15.20
N PHE A 412 31.21 -11.58 -14.72
CA PHE A 412 30.79 -11.80 -13.34
C PHE A 412 30.62 -13.30 -13.00
N THR A 413 29.98 -14.06 -13.90
CA THR A 413 29.87 -15.52 -13.72
C THR A 413 31.23 -16.22 -13.75
N GLN A 414 32.16 -15.78 -14.59
CA GLN A 414 33.51 -16.34 -14.64
C GLN A 414 34.29 -16.05 -13.36
N ARG A 415 34.23 -14.82 -12.84
CA ARG A 415 34.89 -14.46 -11.56
C ARG A 415 34.31 -15.21 -10.37
N SER A 416 33.01 -15.47 -10.36
CA SER A 416 32.36 -16.25 -9.30
C SER A 416 32.58 -17.77 -9.43
N MET A 417 32.94 -18.28 -10.62
CA MET A 417 33.33 -19.68 -10.83
C MET A 417 34.85 -19.94 -10.72
N LEU A 418 35.70 -18.92 -10.87
CA LEU A 418 37.14 -19.03 -10.60
C LEU A 418 37.46 -19.17 -9.10
N VAL A 419 36.42 -19.05 -8.26
CA VAL A 419 36.45 -19.28 -6.81
C VAL A 419 35.59 -20.53 -6.48
N SER A 420 35.37 -21.47 -7.39
CA SER A 420 34.60 -22.70 -7.12
C SER A 420 35.37 -23.99 -7.34
#